data_AF-Q2VB12-F1
#
_entry.id   AF-Q2VB12-F1
#
_cell.length_a   1.000
_cell.length_b   1.000
_cell.length_c   1.000
_cell.angle_alpha   90.00
_cell.angle_beta   90.00
_cell.angle_gamma   90.00
#
_symmetry.space_group_name_H-M   'P 1'
#
loop_
_entity.id
_entity.type
_entity.pdbx_description
1 polymer ?
#
loop_
_entity_poly.entity_id
_entity_poly.type
_entity_poly.pdbx_seq_one_letter_code
_entity_poly.pdbx_strand_id
1 'polypeptide(L)'
;KNMISGAAQADVALLMVPADGNFTTAIQKGDHKAGEIQGQTRQHARLLNLLGVKQLVVGVNKMDSDPAGPYKKERYDEISAEMKDMLIKTGWKKDFVEESVPVIPISGWMGDNLLKQSTNMTWWAGQEVKHPNGKKVKIVTLLNALNDFAELPARKSGSPLRVPISGI
;
A
#
# COMPACT_ATOMS: atom_id res chain seq x y z
N LYS A 1 17.64 -7.20 -2.05
CA LYS A 1 18.78 -6.24 -2.05
C LYS A 1 18.44 -4.96 -2.80
N ASN A 2 17.85 -5.03 -4.01
CA ASN A 2 17.57 -3.85 -4.86
C ASN A 2 16.37 -2.99 -4.41
N MET A 3 15.49 -3.51 -3.54
CA MET A 3 14.34 -2.74 -3.06
C MET A 3 14.76 -1.58 -2.13
N ILE A 4 15.82 -1.76 -1.33
CA ILE A 4 16.23 -0.77 -0.31
C ILE A 4 16.73 0.52 -0.97
N SER A 5 17.52 0.40 -2.04
CA SER A 5 18.01 1.55 -2.79
C SER A 5 16.89 2.31 -3.52
N GLY A 6 15.92 1.59 -4.09
CA GLY A 6 14.75 2.20 -4.73
C GLY A 6 13.81 2.89 -3.73
N ALA A 7 13.53 2.25 -2.60
CA ALA A 7 12.67 2.80 -1.56
C ALA A 7 13.28 4.03 -0.87
N ALA A 8 14.62 4.13 -0.80
CA ALA A 8 15.31 5.30 -0.22
C ALA A 8 15.12 6.59 -1.04
N GLN A 9 14.71 6.47 -2.30
CA GLN A 9 14.43 7.60 -3.20
C GLN A 9 12.92 7.79 -3.46
N ALA A 10 12.08 6.90 -2.93
CA ALA A 10 10.65 6.92 -3.19
C ALA A 10 9.95 7.98 -2.33
N ASP A 11 9.26 8.89 -2.99
CA ASP A 11 8.40 9.88 -2.33
C ASP A 11 7.02 9.28 -1.98
N VAL A 12 6.58 8.28 -2.77
CA VAL A 12 5.28 7.60 -2.69
C VAL A 12 5.50 6.10 -2.85
N ALA A 13 4.74 5.28 -2.12
CA ALA A 13 4.79 3.82 -2.23
C ALA A 13 3.43 3.19 -2.47
N LEU A 14 3.39 2.22 -3.38
CA LEU A 14 2.28 1.30 -3.58
C LEU A 14 2.64 -0.06 -2.97
N LEU A 15 1.98 -0.41 -1.88
CA LEU A 15 2.14 -1.69 -1.20
C LEU A 15 1.09 -2.68 -1.71
N MET A 16 1.54 -3.68 -2.47
CA MET A 16 0.68 -4.69 -3.06
C MET A 16 0.48 -5.87 -2.12
N VAL A 17 -0.76 -6.34 -2.02
CA VAL A 17 -1.17 -7.43 -1.13
C VAL A 17 -2.07 -8.38 -1.91
N PRO A 18 -1.82 -9.70 -1.92
CA PRO A 18 -2.70 -10.63 -2.62
C PRO A 18 -3.97 -10.90 -1.79
N ALA A 19 -5.12 -10.98 -2.46
CA ALA A 19 -6.38 -11.41 -1.87
C ALA A 19 -6.56 -12.93 -1.81
N ASP A 20 -5.74 -13.65 -2.57
CA ASP A 20 -5.73 -15.10 -2.65
C ASP A 20 -5.19 -15.76 -1.35
N GLY A 21 -5.04 -17.09 -1.38
CA GLY A 21 -4.54 -17.88 -0.24
C GLY A 21 -3.14 -17.50 0.24
N ASN A 22 -2.37 -16.69 -0.50
CA ASN A 22 -1.04 -16.24 -0.09
C ASN A 22 -1.08 -15.06 0.88
N PHE A 23 -2.25 -14.48 1.16
CA PHE A 23 -2.36 -13.30 2.01
C PHE A 23 -1.67 -13.49 3.38
N THR A 24 -1.96 -14.58 4.08
CA THR A 24 -1.44 -14.87 5.43
C THR A 24 0.09 -14.97 5.42
N THR A 25 0.66 -15.61 4.40
CA THR A 25 2.11 -15.72 4.21
C THR A 25 2.76 -14.36 3.93
N ALA A 26 2.05 -13.47 3.22
CA ALA A 26 2.57 -12.15 2.84
C ALA A 26 2.72 -11.22 4.04
N ILE A 27 1.82 -11.33 5.04
CA ILE A 27 1.80 -10.51 6.25
C ILE A 27 2.39 -11.20 7.49
N GLN A 28 2.85 -12.45 7.37
CA GLN A 28 3.33 -13.27 8.47
C GLN A 28 4.38 -12.56 9.33
N LYS A 29 4.28 -12.77 10.64
CA LYS A 29 5.31 -12.33 11.58
C LYS A 29 6.51 -13.25 11.51
N GLY A 30 7.70 -12.69 11.30
CA GLY A 30 8.91 -13.49 11.40
C GLY A 30 9.25 -13.76 12.87
N ASP A 31 9.66 -14.98 13.15
CA ASP A 31 10.29 -15.39 14.39
C ASP A 31 11.56 -16.17 14.07
N HIS A 32 12.70 -15.50 14.26
CA HIS A 32 14.02 -16.07 13.97
C HIS A 32 14.36 -17.24 14.91
N LYS A 33 13.71 -17.33 16.08
CA LYS A 33 13.89 -18.44 17.02
C LYS A 33 13.08 -19.67 16.63
N ALA A 34 11.90 -19.47 16.04
CA ALA A 34 11.03 -20.54 15.55
C ALA A 34 11.33 -20.94 14.08
N GLY A 35 12.27 -20.25 13.41
CA GLY A 35 12.56 -20.47 11.99
C GLY A 35 11.51 -19.88 11.04
N GLU A 36 10.58 -19.06 11.54
CA GLU A 36 9.52 -18.45 10.74
C GLU A 36 10.05 -17.24 9.97
N ILE A 37 9.96 -17.32 8.65
CA ILE A 37 10.38 -16.25 7.74
C ILE A 37 9.33 -15.13 7.77
N GLN A 38 9.79 -13.90 7.93
CA GLN A 38 8.91 -12.74 7.89
C GLN A 38 8.30 -12.56 6.50
N GLY A 39 6.98 -12.33 6.43
CA GLY A 39 6.28 -12.03 5.19
C GLY A 39 6.81 -10.77 4.51
N GLN A 40 6.94 -10.81 3.18
CA GLN A 40 7.54 -9.73 2.40
C GLN A 40 6.76 -8.42 2.51
N THR A 41 5.42 -8.45 2.48
CA THR A 41 4.58 -7.25 2.64
C THR A 41 4.84 -6.57 3.98
N ARG A 42 4.98 -7.36 5.05
CA ARG A 42 5.30 -6.84 6.38
C ARG A 42 6.71 -6.22 6.43
N GLN A 43 7.68 -6.87 5.80
CA GLN A 43 9.04 -6.35 5.72
C GLN A 43 9.08 -5.03 4.93
N HIS A 44 8.39 -4.95 3.79
CA HIS A 44 8.31 -3.76 2.95
C HIS A 44 7.62 -2.61 3.69
N ALA A 45 6.48 -2.87 4.35
CA ALA A 45 5.78 -1.88 5.16
C ALA A 45 6.68 -1.26 6.24
N ARG A 46 7.48 -2.07 6.93
CA ARG A 46 8.44 -1.59 7.94
C ARG A 46 9.56 -0.76 7.30
N LEU A 47 10.12 -1.21 6.18
CA LEU A 47 11.20 -0.51 5.50
C LEU A 47 10.76 0.84 4.95
N LEU A 48 9.57 0.92 4.35
CA LEU A 48 8.98 2.17 3.85
C LEU A 48 8.84 3.21 4.97
N ASN A 49 8.38 2.79 6.15
CA ASN A 49 8.26 3.67 7.32
C ASN A 49 9.64 4.18 7.79
N LEU A 50 10.62 3.28 7.90
CA LEU A 50 11.99 3.63 8.33
C LEU A 50 12.71 4.55 7.34
N LEU A 51 12.44 4.39 6.05
CA LEU A 51 13.00 5.23 4.98
C LEU A 51 12.25 6.58 4.84
N GLY A 52 11.21 6.81 5.64
CA GLY A 52 10.53 8.09 5.72
C GLY A 52 9.55 8.35 4.59
N VAL A 53 9.03 7.32 3.93
CA VAL A 53 7.97 7.45 2.93
C VAL A 53 6.70 7.95 3.62
N LYS A 54 6.20 9.11 3.17
CA LYS A 54 5.06 9.80 3.82
C LYS A 54 3.73 9.59 3.11
N GLN A 55 3.74 8.94 1.96
CA GLN A 55 2.56 8.68 1.15
C GLN A 55 2.53 7.19 0.79
N LEU A 56 1.52 6.49 1.30
CA LEU A 56 1.38 5.05 1.17
C LEU A 56 0.00 4.73 0.61
N VAL A 57 -0.04 3.94 -0.46
CA VAL A 57 -1.25 3.36 -1.04
C VAL A 57 -1.17 1.84 -0.88
N VAL A 58 -2.26 1.19 -0.48
CA VAL A 58 -2.36 -0.27 -0.41
C VAL A 58 -3.24 -0.76 -1.55
N GLY A 59 -2.71 -1.68 -2.36
CA GLY A 59 -3.47 -2.36 -3.42
C GLY A 59 -3.77 -3.80 -3.02
N VAL A 60 -5.04 -4.12 -2.77
CA VAL A 60 -5.51 -5.48 -2.55
C VAL A 60 -5.74 -6.12 -3.92
N ASN A 61 -4.74 -6.85 -4.40
CA ASN A 61 -4.66 -7.41 -5.74
C ASN A 61 -5.24 -8.82 -5.82
N LYS A 62 -5.51 -9.29 -7.05
CA LYS A 62 -6.05 -10.62 -7.35
C LYS A 62 -7.46 -10.84 -6.78
N MET A 63 -8.28 -9.80 -6.73
CA MET A 63 -9.68 -9.93 -6.29
C MET A 63 -10.48 -10.92 -7.15
N ASP A 64 -10.06 -11.16 -8.40
CA ASP A 64 -10.62 -12.17 -9.31
C ASP A 64 -10.31 -13.62 -8.91
N SER A 65 -9.32 -13.85 -8.07
CA SER A 65 -8.77 -15.18 -7.75
C SER A 65 -8.90 -15.56 -6.28
N ASP A 66 -9.86 -14.97 -5.56
CA ASP A 66 -10.14 -15.33 -4.17
C ASP A 66 -10.69 -16.78 -4.07
N PRO A 67 -10.07 -17.66 -3.24
CA PRO A 67 -10.53 -19.02 -3.00
C PRO A 67 -12.00 -19.13 -2.57
N ALA A 68 -12.52 -18.14 -1.85
CA ALA A 68 -13.92 -18.13 -1.42
C ALA A 68 -14.88 -17.77 -2.58
N GLY A 69 -14.38 -17.16 -3.65
CA GLY A 69 -15.13 -16.73 -4.83
C GLY A 69 -14.71 -15.32 -5.28
N PRO A 70 -14.75 -15.03 -6.59
CA PRO A 70 -14.18 -13.80 -7.13
C PRO A 70 -14.94 -12.56 -6.64
N TYR A 71 -14.19 -11.48 -6.41
CA TYR A 71 -14.67 -10.12 -6.10
C TYR A 71 -15.51 -9.96 -4.84
N LYS A 72 -15.35 -10.87 -3.86
CA LYS A 72 -16.09 -10.81 -2.60
C LYS A 72 -15.70 -9.62 -1.73
N LYS A 73 -16.71 -8.91 -1.22
CA LYS A 73 -16.53 -7.76 -0.33
C LYS A 73 -15.97 -8.20 1.03
N GLU A 74 -16.47 -9.31 1.56
CA GLU A 74 -16.11 -9.82 2.88
C GLU A 74 -14.61 -10.09 2.97
N ARG A 75 -14.05 -10.66 1.89
CA ARG A 75 -12.61 -10.92 1.79
C ARG A 75 -11.80 -9.63 1.75
N TYR A 76 -12.25 -8.64 0.99
CA TYR A 76 -11.61 -7.32 0.96
C TYR A 76 -11.65 -6.65 2.35
N ASP A 77 -12.80 -6.69 3.04
CA ASP A 77 -12.97 -6.06 4.35
C ASP A 77 -12.04 -6.70 5.40
N GLU A 78 -11.91 -8.03 5.39
CA GLU A 78 -10.96 -8.79 6.22
C GLU A 78 -9.51 -8.34 5.96
N ILE A 79 -9.07 -8.38 4.70
CA ILE A 79 -7.71 -8.00 4.31
C ILE A 79 -7.43 -6.54 4.65
N SER A 80 -8.39 -5.64 4.39
CA SER A 80 -8.25 -4.21 4.64
C SER A 80 -8.05 -3.94 6.14
N ALA A 81 -8.84 -4.59 6.99
CA ALA A 81 -8.71 -4.46 8.45
C ALA A 81 -7.36 -4.99 8.94
N GLU A 82 -6.97 -6.19 8.49
CA GLU A 82 -5.72 -6.81 8.94
C GLU A 82 -4.48 -6.09 8.41
N MET A 83 -4.55 -5.52 7.19
CA MET A 83 -3.51 -4.65 6.66
C MET A 83 -3.34 -3.36 7.48
N LYS A 84 -4.43 -2.72 7.88
CA LYS A 84 -4.36 -1.52 8.75
C LYS A 84 -3.73 -1.84 10.10
N ASP A 85 -4.15 -2.94 10.74
CA ASP A 85 -3.57 -3.40 12.00
C ASP A 85 -2.07 -3.76 11.85
N MET A 86 -1.69 -4.43 10.76
CA MET A 86 -0.30 -4.76 10.46
C MET A 86 0.56 -3.51 10.27
N LEU A 87 0.06 -2.48 9.56
CA LEU A 87 0.75 -1.20 9.40
C LEU A 87 0.99 -0.52 10.75
N ILE A 88 -0.02 -0.46 11.61
CA ILE A 88 0.11 0.12 12.97
C ILE A 88 1.17 -0.66 13.77
N LYS A 89 1.10 -2.00 13.75
CA LYS A 89 2.08 -2.88 14.44
C LYS A 89 3.49 -2.80 13.88
N THR A 90 3.68 -2.31 12.65
CA THR A 90 5.01 -2.09 12.05
C THR A 90 5.54 -0.66 12.27
N GLY A 91 4.81 0.16 13.01
CA GLY A 91 5.25 1.48 13.48
C GLY A 91 4.66 2.66 12.72
N TRP A 92 3.69 2.44 11.83
CA TRP A 92 2.95 3.54 11.21
C TRP A 92 2.01 4.18 12.24
N LYS A 93 1.84 5.50 12.18
CA LYS A 93 0.93 6.21 13.09
C LYS A 93 -0.52 5.80 12.79
N LYS A 94 -1.29 5.52 13.85
CA LYS A 94 -2.70 5.09 13.73
C LYS A 94 -3.54 6.07 12.90
N ASP A 95 -3.50 7.36 13.24
CA ASP A 95 -4.28 8.40 12.56
C ASP A 95 -3.91 8.50 11.07
N PHE A 96 -2.63 8.30 10.74
CA PHE A 96 -2.17 8.26 9.36
C PHE A 96 -2.76 7.05 8.61
N VAL A 97 -2.73 5.86 9.22
CA VAL A 97 -3.27 4.63 8.61
C VAL A 97 -4.78 4.71 8.41
N GLU A 98 -5.51 5.28 9.37
CA GLU A 98 -6.97 5.37 9.32
C GLU A 98 -7.47 6.47 8.37
N GLU A 99 -6.83 7.64 8.36
CA GLU A 99 -7.30 8.79 7.57
C GLU A 99 -6.60 8.93 6.22
N SER A 100 -5.33 8.52 6.09
CA SER A 100 -4.45 8.93 4.99
C SER A 100 -3.96 7.77 4.11
N VAL A 101 -4.26 6.52 4.42
CA VAL A 101 -3.85 5.36 3.60
C VAL A 101 -5.04 4.82 2.80
N PRO A 102 -5.10 5.08 1.48
CA PRO A 102 -6.08 4.44 0.61
C PRO A 102 -5.77 2.94 0.47
N VAL A 103 -6.80 2.12 0.65
CA VAL A 103 -6.78 0.67 0.44
C VAL A 103 -7.73 0.37 -0.71
N ILE A 104 -7.20 -0.08 -1.84
CA ILE A 104 -7.96 -0.16 -3.09
C ILE A 104 -8.05 -1.64 -3.52
N PRO A 105 -9.25 -2.21 -3.70
CA PRO A 105 -9.40 -3.54 -4.28
C PRO A 105 -9.16 -3.47 -5.79
N ILE A 106 -8.25 -4.30 -6.31
CA ILE A 106 -7.91 -4.32 -7.73
C ILE A 106 -7.75 -5.76 -8.26
N SER A 107 -7.88 -5.91 -9.57
CA SER A 107 -7.32 -7.06 -10.30
C SER A 107 -6.33 -6.55 -11.32
N GLY A 108 -5.04 -6.80 -11.09
CA GLY A 108 -4.01 -6.49 -12.05
C GLY A 108 -4.17 -7.26 -13.37
N TRP A 109 -4.71 -8.47 -13.31
CA TRP A 109 -4.88 -9.34 -14.48
C TRP A 109 -6.09 -8.94 -15.34
N MET A 110 -7.23 -8.70 -14.70
CA MET A 110 -8.48 -8.33 -15.38
C MET A 110 -8.58 -6.83 -15.67
N GLY A 111 -7.71 -6.02 -15.07
CA GLY A 111 -7.69 -4.56 -15.21
C GLY A 111 -8.68 -3.81 -14.30
N ASP A 112 -9.34 -4.52 -13.39
CA ASP A 112 -10.35 -3.97 -12.49
C ASP A 112 -9.77 -2.92 -11.55
N ASN A 113 -10.44 -1.75 -11.47
CA ASN A 113 -10.05 -0.61 -10.63
C ASN A 113 -8.64 -0.07 -10.88
N LEU A 114 -7.99 -0.41 -11.99
CA LEU A 114 -6.69 0.19 -12.36
C LEU A 114 -6.87 1.59 -12.94
N LEU A 115 -7.60 1.68 -14.06
CA LEU A 115 -7.85 2.93 -14.80
C LEU A 115 -9.30 3.38 -14.72
N LYS A 116 -10.22 2.41 -14.62
CA LYS A 116 -11.67 2.60 -14.59
C LYS A 116 -12.26 1.79 -13.46
N GLN A 117 -13.38 2.25 -12.92
CA GLN A 117 -14.11 1.51 -11.90
C GLN A 117 -14.59 0.17 -12.47
N SER A 118 -14.40 -0.88 -11.69
CA SER A 118 -14.83 -2.24 -12.02
C SER A 118 -16.35 -2.36 -11.99
N THR A 119 -16.91 -3.11 -12.93
CA THR A 119 -18.30 -3.55 -12.90
C THR A 119 -18.50 -4.82 -12.06
N ASN A 120 -17.43 -5.53 -11.71
CA ASN A 120 -17.46 -6.76 -10.93
C ASN A 120 -17.50 -6.49 -9.41
N MET A 121 -17.01 -5.32 -8.99
CA MET A 121 -17.00 -4.88 -7.60
C MET A 121 -17.98 -3.71 -7.40
N THR A 122 -19.27 -3.93 -7.65
CA THR A 122 -20.31 -2.89 -7.52
C THR A 122 -20.46 -2.34 -6.10
N TRP A 123 -20.01 -3.10 -5.10
CA TRP A 123 -19.94 -2.69 -3.70
C TRP A 123 -18.83 -1.65 -3.42
N TRP A 124 -17.85 -1.51 -4.31
CA TRP A 124 -16.76 -0.55 -4.17
C TRP A 124 -17.15 0.81 -4.77
N ALA A 125 -17.46 1.77 -3.91
CA ALA A 125 -17.79 3.15 -4.29
C ALA A 125 -16.60 4.12 -4.21
N GLY A 126 -15.42 3.62 -3.84
CA GLY A 126 -14.22 4.40 -3.52
C GLY A 126 -14.09 4.69 -2.02
N GLN A 127 -12.88 5.10 -1.63
CA GLN A 127 -12.53 5.50 -0.26
C GLN A 127 -12.16 6.98 -0.23
N GLU A 128 -12.71 7.72 0.72
CA GLU A 128 -12.24 9.06 1.03
C GLU A 128 -11.00 8.99 1.93
N VAL A 129 -9.94 9.68 1.52
CA VAL A 129 -8.70 9.79 2.29
C VAL A 129 -8.29 11.25 2.41
N LYS A 130 -7.59 11.56 3.49
CA LYS A 130 -6.97 12.86 3.73
C LYS A 130 -5.51 12.76 3.33
N HIS A 131 -5.10 13.58 2.38
CA HIS A 131 -3.70 13.73 2.05
C HIS A 131 -2.95 14.36 3.24
N PRO A 132 -1.65 14.07 3.45
CA PRO A 132 -0.85 14.69 4.51
C PRO A 132 -0.85 16.23 4.54
N ASN A 133 -1.20 16.90 3.43
CA ASN A 133 -1.38 18.36 3.36
C ASN A 133 -2.76 18.85 3.85
N GLY A 134 -3.66 17.95 4.25
CA GLY A 134 -5.02 18.25 4.74
C GLY A 134 -6.13 18.17 3.68
N LYS A 135 -5.82 18.04 2.39
CA LYS A 135 -6.81 17.89 1.31
C LYS A 135 -7.52 16.55 1.39
N LYS A 136 -8.85 16.54 1.31
CA LYS A 136 -9.63 15.30 1.18
C LYS A 136 -9.75 14.92 -0.30
N VAL A 137 -9.53 13.65 -0.61
CA VAL A 137 -9.58 13.10 -1.96
C VAL A 137 -10.34 11.78 -1.94
N LYS A 138 -11.25 11.59 -2.91
CA LYS A 138 -11.97 10.33 -3.08
C LYS A 138 -11.23 9.46 -4.08
N ILE A 139 -10.83 8.27 -3.65
CA ILE A 139 -10.03 7.32 -4.44
C ILE A 139 -10.91 6.16 -4.87
N VAL A 140 -11.17 6.05 -6.17
CA VAL A 140 -11.96 4.96 -6.75
C VAL A 140 -11.06 3.95 -7.46
N THR A 141 -10.05 4.43 -8.19
CA THR A 141 -9.13 3.59 -8.97
C THR A 141 -7.68 3.83 -8.56
N LEU A 142 -6.79 2.93 -8.96
CA LEU A 142 -5.34 3.11 -8.77
C LEU A 142 -4.84 4.36 -9.50
N LEU A 143 -5.38 4.67 -10.69
CA LEU A 143 -5.07 5.91 -11.39
C LEU A 143 -5.45 7.15 -10.57
N ASN A 144 -6.62 7.15 -9.93
CA ASN A 144 -7.00 8.26 -9.04
C ASN A 144 -6.05 8.38 -7.85
N ALA A 145 -5.61 7.26 -7.28
CA ALA A 145 -4.62 7.28 -6.20
C ALA A 145 -3.29 7.92 -6.63
N LEU A 146 -2.83 7.62 -7.84
CA LEU A 146 -1.57 8.15 -8.35
C LEU A 146 -1.68 9.59 -8.89
N ASN A 147 -2.84 10.02 -9.38
CA ASN A 147 -3.00 11.38 -9.91
C ASN A 147 -3.46 12.38 -8.85
N ASP A 148 -4.38 11.96 -7.98
CA ASP A 148 -5.12 12.89 -7.13
C ASP A 148 -4.62 12.88 -5.67
N PHE A 149 -3.98 11.78 -5.24
CA PHE A 149 -3.42 11.62 -3.89
C PHE A 149 -1.90 11.71 -3.87
N ALA A 150 -1.18 11.15 -4.85
CA ALA A 150 0.28 11.26 -4.88
C ALA A 150 0.74 12.69 -5.21
N GLU A 151 1.42 13.35 -4.27
CA GLU A 151 1.99 14.69 -4.46
C GLU A 151 3.53 14.67 -4.36
N LEU A 152 4.18 15.52 -5.14
CA LEU A 152 5.62 15.70 -5.04
C LEU A 152 5.96 16.44 -3.73
N PRO A 153 6.88 15.92 -2.90
CA PRO A 153 7.28 16.63 -1.70
C PRO A 153 8.07 17.90 -2.04
N ALA A 154 7.96 18.90 -1.18
CA ALA A 154 8.70 20.16 -1.32
C ALA A 154 10.21 19.89 -1.37
N ARG A 155 10.85 20.28 -2.47
CA ARG A 155 12.30 20.14 -2.67
C ARG A 155 13.02 21.26 -1.89
N LYS A 156 14.04 20.90 -1.11
CA LYS A 156 14.82 21.85 -0.29
C LYS A 156 15.97 22.48 -1.09
N SER A 157 15.67 23.32 -2.08
CA SER A 157 16.67 23.92 -2.99
C SER A 157 17.72 24.79 -2.30
N GLY A 158 17.38 25.44 -1.18
CA GLY A 158 18.31 26.28 -0.41
C GLY A 158 19.16 25.53 0.62
N SER A 159 19.01 24.21 0.77
CA SER A 159 19.83 23.41 1.68
C SER A 159 21.17 23.03 1.06
N PRO A 160 22.22 22.74 1.85
CA PRO A 160 23.48 22.23 1.32
C PRO A 160 23.25 21.00 0.43
N LEU A 161 23.90 20.99 -0.74
CA LEU A 161 23.82 19.87 -1.67
C LEU A 161 24.28 18.58 -0.98
N ARG A 162 23.47 17.53 -1.10
CA ARG A 162 23.78 16.15 -0.69
C ARG A 162 23.34 15.23 -1.81
N VAL A 163 24.29 14.54 -2.43
CA VAL A 163 24.03 13.58 -3.51
C VAL A 163 24.60 12.23 -3.10
N PRO A 164 23.76 11.30 -2.59
CA PRO A 164 24.19 9.93 -2.39
C PRO A 164 24.38 9.27 -3.76
N ILE A 165 25.60 8.77 -4.02
CA ILE A 165 25.93 8.06 -5.27
C ILE A 165 25.50 6.59 -5.12
N SER A 166 24.73 6.08 -6.08
CA SER A 166 24.27 4.68 -6.12
C SER A 166 24.61 4.08 -7.49
N GLY A 167 25.13 2.84 -7.51
CA GLY A 167 25.45 2.12 -8.75
C GLY A 167 26.94 1.81 -9.01
N ILE A 168 27.63 1.19 -8.05
CA ILE A 168 28.84 0.39 -8.33
C ILE A 168 28.47 -1.08 -8.10
#